data_AF-A0A4R6RSR7-F1
#
_entry.id   AF-A0A4R6RSR7-F1
#
_cell.length_a   1.000
_cell.length_b   1.000
_cell.length_c   1.000
_cell.angle_alpha   90.00
_cell.angle_beta   90.00
_cell.angle_gamma   90.00
#
_symmetry.space_group_name_H-M   'P 1'
#
loop_
_entity.id
_entity.type
_entity.pdbx_description
1 polymer ?
#
loop_
_entity_poly.entity_id
_entity_poly.type
_entity_poly.pdbx_seq_one_letter_code
_entity_poly.pdbx_strand_id
1 'polypeptide(L)'
;MSAPTNITDTTTNSIDIAELRARASAGERAAGRPATLALGADLPTASELRTMLACVPVAGVRLAPPVDFDRLPGDVLVQIVALLRECSSIGVRVTWSLVSGPDKALDHLPAPEGRPRWRSANTFGLFYFRRGPGFLSVVDRRPESIGRTTVAEPALLDAFHPTLDGCAWDGSAAVRRLVELGLVMRFGDHCVALPVHMRTWPIGAALLGGTLASAGKNPDKKV
;
A
#
# COMPACT_ATOMS: atom_id res chain seq x y z
N MET A 1 -47.00 -18.07 -0.85
CA MET A 1 -46.65 -16.75 -0.32
C MET A 1 -45.66 -16.96 0.81
N SER A 2 -44.36 -16.91 0.51
CA SER A 2 -43.30 -17.03 1.51
C SER A 2 -42.79 -15.64 1.85
N ALA A 3 -42.82 -15.29 3.14
CA ALA A 3 -42.32 -14.02 3.65
C ALA A 3 -40.80 -13.93 3.49
N PRO A 4 -40.25 -12.74 3.20
CA PRO A 4 -38.80 -12.54 3.16
C PRO A 4 -38.25 -12.51 4.59
N THR A 5 -37.27 -13.39 4.84
CA THR A 5 -36.43 -13.35 6.04
C THR A 5 -35.62 -12.05 6.01
N ASN A 6 -35.95 -11.13 6.92
CA ASN A 6 -35.10 -9.97 7.21
C ASN A 6 -33.74 -10.48 7.71
N ILE A 7 -32.73 -10.37 6.86
CA ILE A 7 -31.32 -10.50 7.26
C ILE A 7 -31.03 -9.27 8.12
N THR A 8 -30.82 -9.52 9.41
CA THR A 8 -30.44 -8.52 10.40
C THR A 8 -29.20 -7.77 9.93
N ASP A 9 -29.37 -6.46 9.79
CA ASP A 9 -28.33 -5.49 9.54
C ASP A 9 -27.28 -5.62 10.66
N THR A 10 -26.14 -6.24 10.34
CA THR A 10 -25.03 -6.37 11.29
C THR A 10 -24.48 -4.97 11.43
N THR A 11 -24.81 -4.29 12.53
CA THR A 11 -24.25 -2.99 12.91
C THR A 11 -22.74 -3.10 12.86
N THR A 12 -22.17 -2.66 11.75
CA THR A 12 -20.73 -2.71 11.51
C THR A 12 -20.15 -1.66 12.42
N ASN A 13 -19.54 -2.10 13.53
CA ASN A 13 -18.79 -1.22 14.42
C ASN A 13 -17.77 -0.45 13.57
N SER A 14 -18.00 0.85 13.39
CA SER A 14 -17.24 1.73 12.51
C SER A 14 -16.80 2.94 13.29
N ILE A 15 -15.57 3.37 13.08
CA ILE A 15 -15.00 4.60 13.65
C ILE A 15 -14.50 5.47 12.51
N ASP A 16 -14.49 6.79 12.69
CA ASP A 16 -13.89 7.72 11.73
C ASP A 16 -12.43 8.06 12.10
N ILE A 17 -11.80 8.89 11.27
CA ILE A 17 -10.40 9.29 11.47
C ILE A 17 -10.20 10.17 12.71
N ALA A 18 -11.16 11.02 13.06
CA ALA A 18 -11.07 11.90 14.21
C ALA A 18 -11.13 11.10 15.51
N GLU A 19 -12.04 10.13 15.57
CA GLU A 19 -12.15 9.19 16.68
C GLU A 19 -10.89 8.32 16.81
N LEU A 20 -10.34 7.82 15.69
CA LEU A 20 -9.09 7.05 15.70
C LEU A 20 -7.93 7.88 16.26
N ARG A 21 -7.79 9.15 15.84
CA ARG A 21 -6.78 10.10 16.37
C ARG A 21 -6.95 10.31 17.87
N ALA A 22 -8.19 10.50 18.33
CA ALA A 22 -8.48 10.70 19.75
C ALA A 22 -8.07 9.48 20.60
N ARG A 23 -8.46 8.27 20.17
CA ARG A 23 -8.10 7.01 20.85
C ARG A 23 -6.59 6.76 20.86
N ALA A 24 -5.92 7.02 19.73
CA ALA A 24 -4.47 6.89 19.63
C ALA A 24 -3.74 7.86 20.57
N SER A 25 -4.24 9.08 20.71
CA SER A 25 -3.70 10.10 21.61
C SER A 25 -3.92 9.77 23.09
N ALA A 26 -5.05 9.14 23.42
CA ALA A 26 -5.36 8.69 24.77
C ALA A 26 -4.59 7.43 25.22
N GLY A 27 -3.89 6.76 24.30
CA GLY A 27 -3.19 5.50 24.58
C GLY A 27 -4.14 4.34 24.90
N GLU A 28 -5.41 4.46 24.53
CA GLU A 28 -6.42 3.44 24.78
C GLU A 28 -6.13 2.19 23.95
N ARG A 29 -5.82 1.08 24.61
CA ARG A 29 -5.80 -0.23 23.95
C ARG A 29 -7.24 -0.67 23.78
N ALA A 30 -7.66 -0.80 22.52
CA ALA A 30 -9.02 -1.22 22.18
C ALA A 30 -9.36 -2.57 22.87
N ALA A 31 -10.37 -2.56 23.74
CA ALA A 31 -11.00 -3.76 24.27
C ALA A 31 -12.17 -4.16 23.36
N GLY A 32 -12.24 -5.43 22.96
CA GLY A 32 -13.33 -5.97 22.13
C GLY A 32 -12.98 -6.13 20.65
N ARG A 33 -14.01 -6.33 19.81
CA ARG A 33 -13.84 -6.58 18.38
C ARG A 33 -13.36 -5.30 17.67
N PRO A 34 -12.27 -5.36 16.87
CA PRO A 34 -11.79 -4.20 16.13
C PRO A 34 -12.87 -3.59 15.24
N ALA A 35 -13.01 -2.27 15.27
CA ALA A 35 -13.90 -1.52 14.39
C ALA A 35 -13.33 -1.40 12.97
N THR A 36 -14.18 -1.09 11.99
CA THR A 36 -13.73 -0.68 10.64
C THR A 36 -13.45 0.83 10.66
N LEU A 37 -12.29 1.24 10.14
CA LEU A 37 -12.00 2.67 9.96
C LEU A 37 -12.66 3.16 8.66
N ALA A 38 -13.56 4.13 8.77
CA ALA A 38 -14.12 4.84 7.62
C ALA A 38 -13.30 6.10 7.34
N LEU A 39 -12.76 6.19 6.12
CA LEU A 39 -12.01 7.34 5.62
C LEU A 39 -12.84 8.06 4.58
N GLY A 40 -13.08 9.34 4.84
CA GLY A 40 -13.81 10.28 4.00
C GLY A 40 -12.89 11.20 3.21
N ALA A 41 -13.24 12.49 3.16
CA ALA A 41 -12.40 13.52 2.54
C ALA A 41 -11.13 13.86 3.35
N ASP A 42 -11.17 13.70 4.68
CA ASP A 42 -10.00 13.87 5.54
C ASP A 42 -9.19 12.56 5.56
N LEU A 43 -8.09 12.55 4.79
CA LEU A 43 -7.19 11.42 4.70
C LEU A 43 -5.95 11.66 5.57
N PRO A 44 -5.60 10.71 6.46
CA PRO A 44 -4.33 10.77 7.15
C PRO A 44 -3.17 10.51 6.19
N THR A 45 -1.98 11.00 6.53
CA THR A 45 -0.77 10.53 5.84
C THR A 45 -0.54 9.04 6.10
N ALA A 46 0.18 8.35 5.22
CA ALA A 46 0.50 6.93 5.42
C ALA A 46 1.27 6.70 6.73
N SER A 47 2.23 7.56 7.06
CA SER A 47 2.98 7.51 8.31
C SER A 47 2.13 7.78 9.55
N GLU A 48 1.16 8.69 9.47
CA GLU A 48 0.19 8.93 10.54
C GLU A 48 -0.70 7.71 10.76
N LEU A 49 -1.29 7.16 9.69
CA LEU A 49 -2.13 5.97 9.74
C LEU A 49 -1.39 4.79 10.38
N ARG A 50 -0.14 4.54 9.97
CA ARG A 50 0.71 3.51 10.56
C ARG A 50 0.83 3.66 12.07
N THR A 51 1.13 4.87 12.53
CA THR A 51 1.33 5.17 13.95
C THR A 51 0.05 4.92 14.74
N MET A 52 -1.10 5.37 14.23
CA MET A 52 -2.39 5.14 14.89
C MET A 52 -2.77 3.66 14.95
N LEU A 53 -2.58 2.92 13.85
CA LEU A 53 -2.95 1.50 13.78
C LEU A 53 -2.04 0.59 14.61
N ALA A 54 -0.84 1.04 14.96
CA ALA A 54 0.02 0.34 15.92
C ALA A 54 -0.54 0.39 17.36
N CYS A 55 -1.29 1.44 17.70
CA CYS A 55 -1.90 1.62 19.02
C CYS A 55 -3.35 1.13 19.07
N VAL A 56 -4.10 1.38 18.00
CA VAL A 56 -5.54 1.12 17.90
C VAL A 56 -5.78 0.23 16.68
N PRO A 57 -5.80 -1.11 16.84
CA PRO A 57 -6.00 -2.02 15.73
C PRO A 57 -7.44 -1.91 15.19
N VAL A 58 -7.57 -1.97 13.87
CA VAL A 58 -8.86 -1.94 13.15
C VAL A 58 -9.05 -3.23 12.36
N ALA A 59 -10.30 -3.61 12.12
CA ALA A 59 -10.63 -4.81 11.33
C ALA A 59 -10.35 -4.61 9.83
N GLY A 60 -10.31 -3.36 9.38
CA GLY A 60 -10.08 -2.96 8.01
C GLY A 60 -10.29 -1.46 7.83
N VAL A 61 -9.95 -0.97 6.65
CA VAL A 61 -10.15 0.41 6.22
C VAL A 61 -11.18 0.42 5.10
N ARG A 62 -12.17 1.32 5.18
CA ARG A 62 -13.11 1.61 4.11
C ARG A 62 -12.81 3.02 3.61
N LEU A 63 -12.47 3.14 2.32
CA LEU A 63 -12.30 4.42 1.66
C LEU A 63 -13.59 4.79 0.94
N ALA A 64 -14.19 5.93 1.29
CA ALA A 64 -15.37 6.48 0.65
C ALA A 64 -15.14 7.99 0.41
N PRO A 65 -15.59 8.58 -0.72
CA PRO A 65 -16.39 8.03 -1.82
C PRO A 65 -15.57 7.21 -2.85
N PRO A 66 -16.19 6.68 -3.93
CA PRO A 66 -15.47 6.08 -5.05
C PRO A 66 -14.41 7.03 -5.63
N VAL A 67 -13.23 6.48 -5.91
CA VAL A 67 -12.07 7.24 -6.38
C VAL A 67 -12.15 7.41 -7.90
N ASP A 68 -11.99 8.64 -8.37
CA ASP A 68 -11.91 9.00 -9.79
C ASP A 68 -10.58 9.74 -10.01
N PHE A 69 -9.61 9.06 -10.63
CA PHE A 69 -8.28 9.62 -10.87
C PHE A 69 -8.26 10.74 -11.91
N ASP A 70 -9.32 10.88 -12.71
CA ASP A 70 -9.42 11.94 -13.71
C ASP A 70 -10.02 13.23 -13.13
N ARG A 71 -10.69 13.14 -11.97
CA ARG A 71 -11.40 14.27 -11.34
C ARG A 71 -10.81 14.75 -10.02
N LEU A 72 -10.15 13.87 -9.28
CA LEU A 72 -9.61 14.24 -7.98
C LEU A 72 -8.33 15.07 -8.10
N PRO A 73 -8.11 16.03 -7.19
CA PRO A 73 -6.85 16.76 -7.07
C PRO A 73 -5.63 15.84 -6.86
N GLY A 74 -4.47 16.22 -7.42
CA GLY A 74 -3.26 15.40 -7.39
C GLY A 74 -2.73 15.10 -5.98
N ASP A 75 -2.87 16.04 -5.06
CA ASP A 75 -2.54 15.89 -3.63
C ASP A 75 -3.41 14.81 -2.95
N VAL A 76 -4.70 14.79 -3.27
CA VAL A 76 -5.62 13.74 -2.78
C VAL A 76 -5.27 12.38 -3.39
N LEU A 77 -4.93 12.34 -4.68
CA LEU A 77 -4.54 11.09 -5.35
C LEU A 77 -3.27 10.47 -4.77
N VAL A 78 -2.23 11.27 -4.49
CA VAL A 78 -1.01 10.75 -3.85
C VAL A 78 -1.29 10.22 -2.45
N GLN A 79 -2.17 10.87 -1.68
CA GLN A 79 -2.58 10.39 -0.35
C GLN A 79 -3.32 9.06 -0.43
N ILE A 80 -4.26 8.90 -1.37
CA ILE A 80 -4.98 7.64 -1.59
C ILE A 80 -4.00 6.50 -1.94
N VAL A 81 -3.09 6.73 -2.88
CA VAL A 81 -2.10 5.71 -3.27
C VAL A 81 -1.17 5.37 -2.10
N ALA A 82 -0.68 6.36 -1.37
CA ALA A 82 0.16 6.16 -0.19
C ALA A 82 -0.55 5.34 0.88
N LEU A 83 -1.85 5.60 1.09
CA LEU A 83 -2.69 4.89 2.04
C LEU A 83 -2.94 3.44 1.64
N LEU A 84 -3.31 3.18 0.39
CA LEU A 84 -3.49 1.82 -0.14
C LEU A 84 -2.20 1.01 0.01
N ARG A 85 -1.06 1.62 -0.30
CA ARG A 85 0.27 1.03 -0.15
C ARG A 85 0.62 0.76 1.30
N GLU A 86 0.32 1.68 2.22
CA GLU A 86 0.57 1.48 3.65
C GLU A 86 -0.28 0.38 4.24
N CYS A 87 -1.59 0.37 3.95
CA CYS A 87 -2.50 -0.72 4.35
C CYS A 87 -2.01 -2.08 3.83
N SER A 88 -1.55 -2.14 2.58
CA SER A 88 -0.92 -3.34 2.02
C SER A 88 0.33 -3.75 2.81
N SER A 89 1.20 -2.80 3.15
CA SER A 89 2.44 -3.04 3.89
C SER A 89 2.20 -3.64 5.29
N ILE A 90 1.15 -3.19 5.98
CA ILE A 90 0.81 -3.67 7.33
C ILE A 90 -0.24 -4.80 7.33
N GLY A 91 -0.69 -5.25 6.14
CA GLY A 91 -1.66 -6.34 6.01
C GLY A 91 -3.09 -5.98 6.42
N VAL A 92 -3.44 -4.69 6.45
CA VAL A 92 -4.80 -4.23 6.76
C VAL A 92 -5.66 -4.29 5.51
N ARG A 93 -6.81 -4.96 5.62
CA ARG A 93 -7.77 -5.07 4.52
C ARG A 93 -8.32 -3.69 4.17
N VAL A 94 -8.35 -3.36 2.88
CA VAL A 94 -8.99 -2.15 2.36
C VAL A 94 -10.20 -2.52 1.51
N THR A 95 -11.29 -1.80 1.72
CA THR A 95 -12.49 -1.82 0.88
C THR A 95 -12.65 -0.44 0.26
N TRP A 96 -12.58 -0.35 -1.08
CA TRP A 96 -12.64 0.90 -1.81
C TRP A 96 -13.17 0.67 -3.22
N SER A 97 -13.60 1.74 -3.90
CA SER A 97 -14.16 1.67 -5.26
C SER A 97 -13.42 2.60 -6.21
N LEU A 98 -13.33 2.20 -7.47
CA LEU A 98 -12.64 2.94 -8.53
C LEU A 98 -13.59 3.22 -9.69
N VAL A 99 -13.71 4.50 -10.06
CA VAL A 99 -14.45 4.97 -11.24
C VAL A 99 -13.54 4.86 -12.46
N SER A 100 -12.43 5.59 -12.47
CA SER A 100 -11.41 5.60 -13.52
C SER A 100 -10.01 5.79 -12.91
N GLY A 101 -8.98 5.29 -13.58
CA GLY A 101 -7.59 5.45 -13.17
C GLY A 101 -6.62 4.45 -13.82
N PRO A 102 -5.33 4.51 -13.47
CA PRO A 102 -4.30 3.70 -14.10
C PRO A 102 -4.29 2.27 -13.52
N ASP A 103 -5.22 1.44 -13.96
CA ASP A 103 -5.43 0.07 -13.45
C ASP A 103 -4.12 -0.74 -13.35
N LYS A 104 -3.32 -0.78 -14.42
CA LYS A 104 -2.08 -1.59 -14.46
C LYS A 104 -0.99 -1.09 -13.52
N ALA A 105 -0.84 0.22 -13.40
CA ALA A 105 0.27 0.78 -12.62
C ALA A 105 0.06 0.63 -11.10
N LEU A 106 -1.18 0.33 -10.69
CA LEU A 106 -1.60 0.16 -9.31
C LEU A 106 -2.08 -1.26 -8.99
N ASP A 107 -2.04 -2.20 -9.95
CA ASP A 107 -2.63 -3.54 -9.78
C ASP A 107 -1.95 -4.40 -8.68
N HIS A 108 -0.76 -3.99 -8.24
CA HIS A 108 -0.05 -4.54 -7.08
C HIS A 108 -0.64 -4.09 -5.73
N LEU A 109 -1.46 -3.05 -5.70
CA LEU A 109 -2.17 -2.54 -4.51
C LEU A 109 -3.51 -3.28 -4.30
N PRO A 110 -4.14 -3.16 -3.10
CA PRO A 110 -5.42 -3.82 -2.83
C PRO A 110 -6.46 -3.50 -3.91
N ALA A 111 -7.09 -4.54 -4.47
CA ALA A 111 -8.03 -4.37 -5.57
C ALA A 111 -9.31 -3.63 -5.15
N PRO A 112 -9.83 -2.68 -5.96
CA PRO A 112 -11.12 -2.06 -5.69
C PRO A 112 -12.27 -3.05 -5.86
N GLU A 113 -13.43 -2.68 -5.31
CA GLU A 113 -14.69 -3.39 -5.52
C GLU A 113 -15.05 -3.42 -7.02
N GLY A 114 -15.65 -4.53 -7.45
CA GLY A 114 -16.05 -4.71 -8.86
C GLY A 114 -14.90 -4.89 -9.86
N ARG A 115 -13.64 -5.07 -9.43
CA ARG A 115 -12.49 -5.36 -10.32
C ARG A 115 -11.94 -6.78 -10.13
N PRO A 116 -12.63 -7.83 -10.62
CA PRO A 116 -12.21 -9.22 -10.41
C PRO A 116 -10.86 -9.56 -11.05
N ARG A 117 -10.52 -8.98 -12.20
CA ARG A 117 -9.22 -9.20 -12.86
C ARG A 117 -8.04 -8.68 -12.04
N TRP A 118 -8.16 -7.47 -11.50
CA TRP A 118 -7.19 -6.90 -10.56
C TRP A 118 -7.06 -7.82 -9.35
N ARG A 119 -8.19 -8.22 -8.75
CA ARG A 119 -8.16 -9.14 -7.59
C ARG A 119 -7.49 -10.47 -7.89
N SER A 120 -7.71 -11.06 -9.06
CA SER A 120 -7.10 -12.34 -9.44
C SER A 120 -5.61 -12.22 -9.76
N ALA A 121 -5.16 -11.06 -10.26
CA ALA A 121 -3.75 -10.80 -10.53
C ALA A 121 -3.00 -10.39 -9.25
N ASN A 122 -3.68 -9.73 -8.32
CA ASN A 122 -3.08 -9.21 -7.09
C ASN A 122 -2.60 -10.33 -6.17
N THR A 123 -1.29 -10.44 -6.04
CA THR A 123 -0.64 -11.28 -5.04
C THR A 123 0.18 -10.38 -4.12
N PHE A 124 0.18 -10.67 -2.82
CA PHE A 124 1.01 -9.94 -1.89
C PHE A 124 2.49 -10.01 -2.30
N GLY A 125 3.17 -8.86 -2.35
CA GLY A 125 4.59 -8.81 -2.73
C GLY A 125 4.86 -8.84 -4.24
N LEU A 126 3.91 -8.39 -5.08
CA LEU A 126 4.16 -8.17 -6.51
C LEU A 126 5.15 -7.03 -6.76
N PHE A 127 5.00 -5.89 -6.07
CA PHE A 127 5.90 -4.76 -6.22
C PHE A 127 6.21 -4.16 -4.85
N TYR A 128 7.44 -4.38 -4.37
CA TYR A 128 7.82 -4.04 -3.00
C TYR A 128 9.25 -3.55 -2.89
N PHE A 129 9.54 -2.82 -1.81
CA PHE A 129 10.90 -2.47 -1.44
C PHE A 129 11.21 -2.92 -0.02
N ARG A 130 12.51 -3.08 0.25
CA ARG A 130 13.07 -3.28 1.59
C ARG A 130 14.16 -2.26 1.84
N ARG A 131 14.18 -1.70 3.04
CA ARG A 131 15.26 -0.81 3.49
C ARG A 131 16.40 -1.63 4.08
N GLY A 132 17.60 -1.44 3.55
CA GLY A 132 18.85 -1.87 4.14
C GLY A 132 19.65 -0.67 4.67
N PRO A 133 20.80 -0.91 5.31
CA PRO A 133 21.71 0.17 5.72
C PRO A 133 22.25 0.90 4.49
N GLY A 134 21.77 2.12 4.23
CA GLY A 134 22.23 2.95 3.11
C GLY A 134 21.74 2.52 1.72
N PHE A 135 20.72 1.66 1.62
CA PHE A 135 20.13 1.30 0.32
C PHE A 135 18.66 0.86 0.43
N LEU A 136 17.98 0.85 -0.71
CA LEU A 136 16.67 0.22 -0.92
C LEU A 136 16.82 -0.90 -1.95
N SER A 137 16.35 -2.09 -1.62
CA SER A 137 16.17 -3.17 -2.60
C SER A 137 14.72 -3.19 -3.03
N VAL A 138 14.46 -2.88 -4.29
CA VAL A 138 13.14 -2.94 -4.91
C VAL A 138 13.04 -4.23 -5.73
N VAL A 139 11.93 -4.94 -5.59
CA VAL A 139 11.59 -6.12 -6.37
C VAL A 139 10.26 -5.85 -7.05
N ASP A 140 10.26 -5.99 -8.37
CA ASP A 140 9.09 -5.89 -9.22
C ASP A 140 8.85 -7.25 -9.88
N ARG A 141 7.64 -7.75 -9.72
CA ARG A 141 7.15 -9.03 -10.25
C ARG A 141 5.84 -8.83 -11.00
N ARG A 142 5.47 -7.58 -11.31
CA ARG A 142 4.31 -7.30 -12.14
C ARG A 142 4.57 -7.83 -13.56
N PRO A 143 3.55 -8.30 -14.31
CA PRO A 143 3.74 -8.92 -15.61
C PRO A 143 4.52 -8.07 -16.63
N GLU A 144 4.40 -6.74 -16.55
CA GLU A 144 5.03 -5.77 -17.43
C GLU A 144 6.47 -5.38 -17.02
N SER A 145 6.88 -5.73 -15.80
CA SER A 145 8.16 -5.33 -15.22
C SER A 145 8.62 -6.38 -14.21
N ILE A 146 9.56 -7.23 -14.61
CA ILE A 146 10.15 -8.25 -13.75
C ILE A 146 11.61 -7.91 -13.52
N GLY A 147 11.97 -7.60 -12.27
CA GLY A 147 13.33 -7.21 -11.95
C GLY A 147 13.59 -6.95 -10.48
N ARG A 148 14.88 -6.79 -10.17
CA ARG A 148 15.35 -6.31 -8.88
C ARG A 148 16.25 -5.11 -9.10
N THR A 149 15.92 -3.99 -8.49
CA THR A 149 16.67 -2.74 -8.56
C THR A 149 17.19 -2.41 -7.17
N THR A 150 18.48 -2.10 -7.07
CA THR A 150 19.06 -1.58 -5.81
C THR A 150 19.32 -0.10 -5.98
N VAL A 151 18.75 0.72 -5.08
CA VAL A 151 18.97 2.15 -5.00
C VAL A 151 19.87 2.40 -3.80
N ALA A 152 21.11 2.84 -4.03
CA ALA A 152 22.07 3.12 -2.96
C ALA A 152 22.63 4.57 -3.02
N GLU A 153 22.27 5.32 -4.06
CA GLU A 153 22.70 6.70 -4.21
C GLU A 153 21.98 7.60 -3.20
N PRO A 154 22.70 8.35 -2.34
CA PRO A 154 22.08 9.15 -1.28
C PRO A 154 21.02 10.13 -1.80
N ALA A 155 21.28 10.82 -2.91
CA ALA A 155 20.33 11.77 -3.49
C ALA A 155 19.00 11.11 -3.90
N LEU A 156 19.04 9.87 -4.39
CA LEU A 156 17.82 9.11 -4.73
C LEU A 156 17.11 8.60 -3.48
N LEU A 157 17.85 8.22 -2.43
CA LEU A 157 17.27 7.80 -1.15
C LEU A 157 16.54 8.96 -0.46
N ASP A 158 17.19 10.12 -0.42
CA ASP A 158 16.65 11.34 0.16
C ASP A 158 15.41 11.81 -0.62
N ALA A 159 15.45 11.75 -1.95
CA ALA A 159 14.30 12.04 -2.80
C ALA A 159 13.16 11.02 -2.65
N PHE A 160 13.45 9.74 -2.41
CA PHE A 160 12.44 8.70 -2.30
C PHE A 160 11.63 8.81 -1.00
N HIS A 161 12.27 9.18 0.11
CA HIS A 161 11.63 9.16 1.43
C HIS A 161 10.34 10.00 1.54
N PRO A 162 10.32 11.27 1.12
CA PRO A 162 9.10 12.09 1.15
C PRO A 162 7.96 11.51 0.29
N THR A 163 8.29 10.86 -0.82
CA THR A 163 7.27 10.27 -1.72
C THR A 163 6.51 9.11 -1.08
N LEU A 164 6.99 8.56 0.05
CA LEU A 164 6.23 7.59 0.81
C LEU A 164 4.91 8.20 1.28
N ASP A 165 4.91 9.37 1.90
CA ASP A 165 3.65 9.99 2.35
C ASP A 165 2.91 10.75 1.23
N GLY A 166 3.52 10.82 0.04
CA GLY A 166 3.10 11.72 -1.02
C GLY A 166 3.67 13.12 -0.77
N CYS A 167 4.21 13.74 -1.80
CA CYS A 167 4.78 15.08 -1.68
C CYS A 167 4.60 15.89 -2.95
N ALA A 168 4.83 17.20 -2.85
CA ALA A 168 4.91 18.06 -4.02
C ALA A 168 6.02 17.58 -4.97
N TRP A 169 5.77 17.74 -6.26
CA TRP A 169 6.75 17.49 -7.31
C TRP A 169 7.76 18.63 -7.34
N ASP A 170 8.98 18.38 -6.87
CA ASP A 170 10.06 19.36 -6.89
C ASP A 170 10.79 19.43 -8.25
N GLY A 171 10.54 18.46 -9.13
CA GLY A 171 11.18 18.35 -10.43
C GLY A 171 12.69 18.15 -10.38
N SER A 172 13.27 17.77 -9.25
CA SER A 172 14.69 17.48 -9.12
C SER A 172 15.11 16.32 -10.03
N ALA A 173 16.39 16.28 -10.42
CA ALA A 173 16.92 15.18 -11.22
C ALA A 173 16.72 13.82 -10.53
N ALA A 174 16.85 13.78 -9.20
CA ALA A 174 16.65 12.59 -8.40
C ALA A 174 15.20 12.07 -8.49
N VAL A 175 14.20 12.95 -8.29
CA VAL A 175 12.79 12.54 -8.37
C VAL A 175 12.41 12.14 -9.80
N ARG A 176 12.89 12.85 -10.83
CA ARG A 176 12.70 12.44 -12.24
C ARG A 176 13.27 11.04 -12.50
N ARG A 177 14.46 10.76 -11.97
CA ARG A 177 15.08 9.44 -12.09
C ARG A 177 14.25 8.36 -11.41
N LEU A 178 13.65 8.63 -10.25
CA LEU A 178 12.75 7.69 -9.57
C LEU A 178 11.47 7.40 -10.38
N VAL A 179 10.95 8.40 -11.12
CA VAL A 179 9.83 8.22 -12.05
C VAL A 179 10.24 7.36 -13.25
N GLU A 180 11.39 7.63 -13.86
CA GLU A 180 11.93 6.82 -14.96
C GLU A 180 12.15 5.35 -14.56
N LEU A 181 12.57 5.12 -13.32
CA LEU A 181 12.72 3.78 -12.75
C LEU A 181 11.38 3.11 -12.39
N GLY A 182 10.25 3.80 -12.58
CA GLY A 182 8.92 3.30 -12.23
C GLY A 182 8.68 3.13 -10.74
N LEU A 183 9.50 3.76 -9.88
CA LEU A 183 9.41 3.68 -8.43
C LEU A 183 8.47 4.74 -7.85
N VAL A 184 8.35 5.87 -8.55
CA VAL A 184 7.52 7.00 -8.18
C VAL A 184 6.56 7.29 -9.33
N MET A 185 5.31 7.60 -8.99
CA MET A 185 4.30 8.05 -9.93
C MET A 185 3.99 9.53 -9.68
N ARG A 186 3.76 10.27 -10.76
CA ARG A 186 3.40 11.70 -10.73
C ARG A 186 1.92 11.89 -11.04
N PHE A 187 1.24 12.71 -10.25
CA PHE A 187 -0.11 13.20 -10.46
C PHE A 187 -0.10 14.73 -10.45
N GLY A 188 -0.09 15.37 -11.61
CA GLY A 188 0.04 16.83 -11.72
C GLY A 188 1.32 17.31 -11.00
N ASP A 189 1.18 18.18 -10.01
CA ASP A 189 2.30 18.73 -9.24
C ASP A 189 2.60 17.95 -7.95
N HIS A 190 2.18 16.68 -7.88
CA HIS A 190 2.44 15.79 -6.76
C HIS A 190 3.03 14.46 -7.22
N CYS A 191 3.71 13.76 -6.32
CA CYS A 191 4.22 12.43 -6.60
C CYS A 191 4.19 11.50 -5.38
N VAL A 192 4.20 10.19 -5.66
CA VAL A 192 4.08 9.13 -4.65
C VAL A 192 4.88 7.89 -5.01
N ALA A 193 5.52 7.27 -4.03
CA ALA A 193 6.17 5.98 -4.19
C ALA A 193 5.13 4.87 -4.41
N LEU A 194 5.38 4.05 -5.42
CA LEU A 194 4.56 2.89 -5.78
C LEU A 194 4.89 1.60 -5.00
N PRO A 195 6.16 1.18 -4.79
CA PRO A 195 6.45 -0.12 -4.22
C PRO A 195 6.02 -0.21 -2.76
N VAL A 196 5.37 -1.31 -2.38
CA VAL A 196 4.94 -1.56 -1.00
C VAL A 196 6.15 -1.79 -0.09
N HIS A 197 6.16 -1.20 1.11
CA HIS A 197 7.25 -1.47 2.06
C HIS A 197 7.11 -2.88 2.64
N MET A 198 8.02 -3.80 2.32
CA MET A 198 8.03 -5.14 2.89
C MET A 198 8.78 -5.13 4.23
N ARG A 199 8.06 -4.88 5.33
CA ARG A 199 8.64 -4.77 6.67
C ARG A 199 8.93 -6.13 7.32
N THR A 200 8.06 -7.11 7.07
CA THR A 200 8.19 -8.47 7.62
C THR A 200 8.13 -9.47 6.47
N TRP A 201 8.99 -10.48 6.48
CA TRP A 201 8.88 -11.59 5.53
C TRP A 201 7.62 -12.40 5.85
N PRO A 202 6.77 -12.70 4.86
CA PRO A 202 5.72 -13.69 5.05
C PRO A 202 6.39 -15.07 5.08
N ILE A 203 6.90 -15.48 6.25
CA ILE A 203 7.50 -16.81 6.45
C ILE A 203 6.47 -17.90 6.08
N GLY A 204 5.18 -17.62 6.26
CA GLY A 204 4.08 -18.50 5.85
C GLY A 204 3.93 -18.67 4.33
N ALA A 205 4.23 -17.66 3.50
CA ALA A 205 4.14 -17.78 2.04
C ALA A 205 5.31 -18.59 1.46
N ALA A 206 6.49 -18.53 2.08
CA ALA A 206 7.62 -19.38 1.74
C ALA A 206 7.41 -20.86 2.15
N LEU A 207 6.62 -21.10 3.22
CA LEU A 207 6.29 -22.45 3.70
C LEU A 207 5.08 -23.08 2.98
N LEU A 208 4.12 -22.29 2.51
CA LEU A 208 2.92 -22.79 1.81
C LEU A 208 3.05 -22.83 0.28
N GLY A 209 4.07 -22.19 -0.30
CA GLY A 209 4.36 -22.18 -1.73
C GLY A 209 5.75 -22.73 -2.04
N GLY A 210 6.13 -23.83 -1.39
CA GLY A 210 7.48 -24.39 -1.41
C GLY A 210 8.16 -24.38 -2.78
N THR A 211 9.22 -23.58 -2.89
CA THR A 211 10.52 -23.99 -3.44
C THR A 211 11.55 -22.91 -3.14
N LEU A 212 11.95 -22.80 -1.87
CA LEU A 212 13.34 -22.43 -1.54
C LEU A 212 14.22 -23.65 -1.80
N ALA A 213 14.39 -23.99 -3.08
CA ALA A 213 15.40 -24.93 -3.57
C ALA A 213 16.12 -24.31 -4.77
N SER A 214 16.69 -23.13 -4.56
CA SER A 214 17.78 -22.64 -5.39
C SER A 214 18.62 -21.68 -4.57
N ALA A 215 19.36 -22.26 -3.63
CA ALA A 215 20.48 -21.62 -2.99
C ALA A 215 21.67 -22.57 -3.11
N GLY A 216 22.63 -22.20 -3.96
CA GLY A 216 23.99 -22.70 -3.90
C GLY A 216 24.29 -24.00 -4.64
N LYS A 217 24.30 -23.98 -5.98
CA LYS A 217 25.32 -24.75 -6.71
C LYS A 217 26.43 -23.78 -7.09
N ASN A 218 27.48 -23.79 -6.28
CA ASN A 218 28.71 -23.06 -6.52
C ASN A 218 29.37 -23.64 -7.79
N PRO A 219 29.66 -22.86 -8.84
CA PRO A 219 30.53 -23.32 -9.89
C PRO A 219 31.99 -23.28 -9.40
N ASP A 220 32.77 -24.26 -9.86
CA ASP A 220 34.23 -24.43 -9.75
C ASP A 220 34.83 -25.10 -8.49
N LYS A 221 35.38 -26.31 -8.66
CA LYS A 221 36.81 -26.52 -9.00
C LYS A 221 37.16 -28.00 -9.24
N LYS A 222 38.14 -28.19 -10.13
CA LYS A 222 38.73 -29.41 -10.73
C LYS A 222 39.27 -30.46 -9.75
N VAL A 223 39.28 -31.73 -10.18
CA VAL A 223 40.49 -32.49 -10.58
C VAL A 223 40.15 -33.33 -11.81
#